data_AF-A0AAP2GRY0-F1
#
_entry.id   AF-A0AAP2GRY0-F1
#
_cell.length_a   1.000
_cell.length_b   1.000
_cell.length_c   1.000
_cell.angle_alpha   90.00
_cell.angle_beta   90.00
_cell.angle_gamma   90.00
#
_symmetry.space_group_name_H-M   'P 1'
#
loop_
_entity.id
_entity.type
_entity.pdbx_description
1 polymer ?
#
loop_
_entity_poly.entity_id
_entity_poly.type
_entity_poly.pdbx_seq_one_letter_code
_entity_poly.pdbx_strand_id
1 'polypeptide(L)'
;MWTVAVFTLSWRLVNEVHFANDKILIVGYTLNTRWEKEIDIKSSRIEIRSKNTGRSRDEYYLRIKSSNKSQDINGTYNWDYTSLLTIFHEFKRIKGEKITSGEEYDLDIMDKKSKGLSTSLFDFSFNWKRNNK
;
A
#
# COMPACT_ATOMS: atom_id res chain seq x y z
N MET A 1 -39.55 -4.06 -19.99
CA MET A 1 -38.15 -3.72 -20.33
C MET A 1 -37.29 -4.27 -19.20
N TRP A 2 -36.45 -5.26 -19.46
CA TRP A 2 -35.59 -5.86 -18.44
C TRP A 2 -34.22 -5.18 -18.49
N THR A 3 -33.72 -4.72 -17.34
CA THR A 3 -32.35 -4.19 -17.22
C THR A 3 -31.44 -5.33 -16.76
N VAL A 4 -30.40 -5.63 -17.54
CA VAL A 4 -29.34 -6.55 -17.15
C VAL A 4 -28.26 -5.75 -16.42
N ALA A 5 -28.02 -6.06 -15.15
CA ALA A 5 -26.86 -5.55 -14.43
C ALA A 5 -25.67 -6.50 -14.68
N VAL A 6 -24.65 -6.02 -15.38
CA VAL A 6 -23.39 -6.75 -15.58
C VAL A 6 -22.44 -6.35 -14.46
N PHE A 7 -22.12 -7.30 -13.57
CA PHE A 7 -21.08 -7.13 -12.56
C PHE A 7 -19.76 -7.66 -13.10
N THR A 8 -18.85 -6.78 -13.51
CA THR A 8 -17.48 -7.18 -13.85
C THR A 8 -16.64 -7.25 -12.57
N LEU A 9 -16.28 -8.46 -12.14
CA LEU A 9 -15.26 -8.67 -11.11
C LEU A 9 -13.89 -8.32 -11.70
N SER A 10 -13.40 -7.09 -11.48
CA SER A 10 -12.06 -6.68 -11.93
C SER A 10 -11.03 -6.89 -10.81
N TRP A 11 -10.54 -8.11 -10.63
CA TRP A 11 -9.40 -8.34 -9.75
C TRP A 11 -8.14 -7.83 -10.45
N ARG A 12 -7.55 -6.77 -9.90
CA ARG A 12 -6.32 -6.17 -10.40
C ARG A 12 -5.20 -6.46 -9.42
N LEU A 13 -4.37 -7.44 -9.79
CA LEU A 13 -3.24 -7.91 -8.99
C LEU A 13 -1.99 -7.14 -9.42
N VAL A 14 -1.18 -6.71 -8.46
CA VAL A 14 0.19 -6.24 -8.69
C VAL A 14 1.11 -7.38 -8.34
N ASN A 15 1.98 -7.80 -9.25
CA ASN A 15 2.87 -8.94 -9.04
C ASN A 15 4.32 -8.50 -8.88
N GLU A 16 4.73 -7.43 -9.54
CA GLU A 16 6.12 -6.99 -9.53
C GLU A 16 6.19 -5.46 -9.45
N VAL A 17 7.24 -4.99 -8.78
CA VAL A 17 7.58 -3.57 -8.65
C VAL A 17 9.07 -3.44 -8.85
N HIS A 18 9.47 -2.69 -9.87
CA HIS A 18 10.87 -2.47 -10.24
C HIS A 18 11.20 -0.98 -10.17
N PHE A 19 12.42 -0.64 -9.74
CA PHE A 19 12.91 0.73 -9.69
C PHE A 19 14.03 0.92 -10.72
N ALA A 20 13.91 1.94 -11.57
CA ALA A 20 14.93 2.29 -12.56
C ALA A 20 14.88 3.78 -12.90
N ASN A 21 16.04 4.46 -12.88
CA ASN A 21 16.22 5.83 -13.38
C ASN A 21 15.12 6.82 -12.93
N ASP A 22 14.94 6.97 -11.62
CA ASP A 22 13.91 7.83 -10.99
C ASP A 22 12.45 7.45 -11.31
N LYS A 23 12.22 6.23 -11.80
CA LYS A 23 10.89 5.71 -12.09
C LYS A 23 10.63 4.40 -11.36
N ILE A 24 9.35 4.14 -11.16
CA ILE A 24 8.83 2.87 -10.67
C ILE A 24 8.00 2.22 -11.78
N LEU A 25 8.36 1.00 -12.15
CA LEU A 25 7.60 0.15 -13.06
C LEU A 25 6.77 -0.84 -12.24
N ILE A 26 5.46 -0.80 -12.42
CA ILE A 26 4.52 -1.69 -11.73
C ILE A 26 3.94 -2.66 -12.74
N VAL A 27 4.12 -3.95 -12.51
CA VAL A 27 3.61 -5.02 -13.37
C VAL A 27 2.51 -5.76 -12.63
N GLY A 28 1.42 -6.04 -13.34
CA GLY A 28 0.28 -6.74 -12.75
C GLY A 28 -0.57 -7.47 -13.78
N TYR A 29 -1.64 -8.07 -13.28
CA TYR A 29 -2.61 -8.81 -14.10
C TYR A 29 -4.04 -8.37 -13.78
N THR A 30 -4.88 -8.32 -14.80
CA THR A 30 -6.33 -8.19 -14.67
C THR A 30 -6.96 -9.33 -15.45
N LEU A 31 -7.63 -10.27 -14.77
CA LEU A 31 -8.28 -11.42 -15.42
C LEU A 31 -7.36 -12.11 -16.45
N ASN A 32 -6.11 -12.39 -16.06
CA ASN A 32 -5.03 -12.98 -16.87
C ASN A 32 -4.41 -12.07 -17.95
N THR A 33 -4.89 -10.85 -18.12
CA THR A 33 -4.24 -9.86 -19.01
C THR A 33 -3.15 -9.13 -18.24
N ARG A 34 -1.89 -9.32 -18.65
CA ARG A 34 -0.73 -8.60 -18.10
C ARG A 34 -0.82 -7.12 -18.47
N TRP A 35 -0.52 -6.26 -17.51
CA TRP A 35 -0.41 -4.82 -17.70
C TRP A 35 0.83 -4.28 -16.99
N GLU A 36 1.32 -3.16 -17.48
CA GLU A 36 2.47 -2.45 -16.93
C GLU A 36 2.14 -0.98 -16.74
N LYS A 37 2.77 -0.34 -15.76
CA LYS A 37 2.60 1.08 -15.50
C LYS A 37 3.91 1.74 -15.09
N GLU A 38 4.38 2.60 -16.00
CA GLU A 38 5.38 3.66 -15.82
C GLU A 38 4.93 4.73 -14.81
N ILE A 39 5.62 4.98 -13.69
CA ILE A 39 5.38 6.18 -12.86
C ILE A 39 6.71 6.88 -12.54
N ASP A 40 6.79 8.18 -12.78
CA ASP A 40 7.90 9.03 -12.36
C ASP A 40 7.84 9.30 -10.85
N ILE A 41 8.93 9.01 -10.13
CA ILE A 41 9.00 9.09 -8.66
C ILE A 41 9.00 10.55 -8.20
N LYS A 42 9.69 11.43 -8.91
CA LYS A 42 9.84 12.84 -8.53
C LYS A 42 8.49 13.58 -8.52
N SER A 43 7.64 13.30 -9.50
CA SER A 43 6.31 13.89 -9.68
C SER A 43 5.18 13.12 -9.00
N SER A 44 5.47 12.02 -8.30
CA SER A 44 4.48 11.19 -7.60
C SER A 44 4.72 11.16 -6.09
N ARG A 45 3.72 10.74 -5.33
CA ARG A 45 3.86 10.47 -3.89
C ARG A 45 3.44 9.06 -3.58
N ILE A 46 4.08 8.47 -2.58
CA ILE A 46 3.68 7.19 -2.01
C ILE A 46 3.01 7.43 -0.65
N GLU A 47 1.92 6.72 -0.40
CA GLU A 47 1.16 6.78 0.85
C GLU A 47 0.99 5.37 1.39
N ILE A 48 1.16 5.20 2.70
CA ILE A 48 0.71 3.99 3.39
C ILE A 48 -0.79 4.16 3.68
N ARG A 49 -1.58 3.14 3.36
CA ARG A 49 -3.02 3.13 3.57
C ARG A 49 -3.41 1.81 4.23
N SER A 50 -4.43 1.86 5.07
CA SER A 50 -5.05 0.68 5.66
C SER A 50 -6.47 0.49 5.11
N LYS A 51 -6.91 -0.77 5.09
CA LYS A 51 -8.30 -1.13 4.84
C LYS A 51 -8.73 -2.13 5.90
N ASN A 52 -9.81 -1.79 6.60
CA ASN A 52 -10.41 -2.69 7.56
C ASN A 52 -11.04 -3.88 6.82
N THR A 53 -10.61 -5.09 7.17
CA THR A 53 -11.10 -6.35 6.57
C THR A 53 -12.15 -7.05 7.45
N GLY A 54 -12.61 -6.40 8.52
CA GLY A 54 -13.44 -6.99 9.56
C GLY A 54 -12.61 -7.66 10.66
N ARG A 55 -13.29 -8.05 11.76
CA ARG A 55 -12.68 -8.68 12.95
C ARG A 55 -11.46 -7.92 13.53
N SER A 56 -11.49 -6.58 13.46
CA SER A 56 -10.42 -5.71 13.95
C SER A 56 -9.06 -5.96 13.28
N ARG A 57 -9.04 -6.41 12.03
CA ARG A 57 -7.82 -6.58 11.24
C ARG A 57 -7.74 -5.53 10.14
N ASP A 58 -6.80 -4.62 10.30
CA ASP A 58 -6.45 -3.64 9.27
C ASP A 58 -5.35 -4.20 8.38
N GLU A 59 -5.62 -4.36 7.09
CA GLU A 59 -4.60 -4.75 6.12
C GLU A 59 -4.01 -3.50 5.46
N TYR A 60 -2.67 -3.44 5.38
CA TYR A 60 -1.97 -2.29 4.83
C TYR A 60 -1.58 -2.50 3.37
N TYR A 61 -1.64 -1.43 2.61
CA TYR A 61 -1.28 -1.37 1.20
C TYR A 61 -0.61 -0.03 0.88
N LEU A 62 0.18 0.00 -0.20
CA LEU A 62 0.81 1.23 -0.66
C LEU A 62 -0.02 1.84 -1.77
N ARG A 63 -0.21 3.15 -1.73
CA ARG A 63 -0.86 3.90 -2.80
C ARG A 63 0.11 4.90 -3.39
N ILE A 64 0.45 4.72 -4.66
CA ILE A 64 1.22 5.69 -5.43
C ILE A 64 0.25 6.61 -6.15
N LYS A 65 0.37 7.92 -5.95
CA LYS A 65 -0.42 8.95 -6.62
C LYS A 65 0.47 9.80 -7.51
N SER A 66 0.10 9.93 -8.78
CA SER A 66 0.71 10.86 -9.73
C SER A 66 -0.41 11.60 -10.45
N SER A 67 -0.39 12.93 -10.42
CA SER A 67 -1.39 13.82 -11.03
C SER A 67 -2.84 13.31 -10.88
N ASN A 68 -3.39 12.64 -11.90
CA ASN A 68 -4.78 12.15 -11.95
C ASN A 68 -4.92 10.62 -11.85
N LYS A 69 -3.84 9.91 -11.51
CA LYS A 69 -3.83 8.45 -11.44
C LYS A 69 -3.30 8.00 -10.09
N SER A 70 -4.02 7.06 -9.48
CA SER A 70 -3.49 6.26 -8.38
C SER A 70 -3.13 4.86 -8.88
N GLN A 71 -2.22 4.19 -8.16
CA GLN A 71 -2.00 2.77 -8.26
C GLN A 71 -1.83 2.23 -6.84
N ASP A 72 -2.62 1.21 -6.51
CA ASP A 72 -2.48 0.50 -5.24
C ASP A 72 -1.59 -0.72 -5.47
N ILE A 73 -0.62 -0.90 -4.58
CA ILE A 73 0.20 -2.11 -4.44
C ILE A 73 -0.30 -2.79 -3.18
N ASN A 74 -0.56 -4.10 -3.27
CA ASN A 74 -1.26 -4.89 -2.24
C ASN A 74 -2.75 -4.58 -2.06
N GLY A 75 -3.43 -4.03 -3.07
CA GLY A 75 -4.89 -3.80 -3.01
C GLY A 75 -5.74 -5.07 -2.84
N THR A 76 -5.15 -6.23 -3.13
CA THR A 76 -5.74 -7.57 -3.05
C THR A 76 -5.03 -8.47 -2.03
N TYR A 77 -4.19 -7.91 -1.16
CA TYR A 77 -3.52 -8.63 -0.07
C TYR A 77 -2.59 -9.78 -0.53
N ASN A 78 -1.91 -9.59 -1.66
CA ASN A 78 -1.04 -10.58 -2.29
C ASN A 78 0.46 -10.31 -2.07
N TRP A 79 0.82 -9.31 -1.26
CA TRP A 79 2.20 -8.97 -0.88
C TRP A 79 2.41 -9.17 0.61
N ASP A 80 3.60 -9.63 0.98
CA ASP A 80 4.04 -9.63 2.37
C ASP A 80 4.48 -8.22 2.81
N TYR A 81 4.43 -7.98 4.12
CA TYR A 81 4.76 -6.67 4.68
C TYR A 81 6.24 -6.29 4.53
N THR A 82 7.16 -7.26 4.52
CA THR A 82 8.60 -6.99 4.34
C THR A 82 8.87 -6.40 2.96
N SER A 83 8.24 -6.96 1.92
CA SER A 83 8.32 -6.45 0.56
C SER A 83 7.71 -5.05 0.43
N LEU A 84 6.57 -4.79 1.08
CA LEU A 84 5.96 -3.45 1.07
C LEU A 84 6.83 -2.40 1.76
N LEU A 85 7.41 -2.72 2.91
CA LEU A 85 8.35 -1.85 3.59
C LEU A 85 9.55 -1.53 2.69
N THR A 86 10.09 -2.54 2.02
CA THR A 86 11.21 -2.37 1.07
C THR A 86 10.85 -1.41 -0.07
N ILE A 87 9.68 -1.60 -0.70
CA ILE A 87 9.19 -0.71 -1.77
C ILE A 87 9.04 0.73 -1.25
N PHE A 88 8.48 0.90 -0.05
CA PHE A 88 8.27 2.23 0.52
C PHE A 88 9.58 2.96 0.80
N HIS A 89 10.53 2.28 1.46
CA HIS A 89 11.84 2.87 1.77
C HIS A 89 12.62 3.20 0.51
N GLU A 90 12.60 2.32 -0.50
CA GLU A 90 13.29 2.55 -1.76
C GLU A 90 12.70 3.75 -2.52
N PHE A 91 11.36 3.87 -2.54
CA PHE A 91 10.69 5.04 -3.10
C PHE A 91 11.13 6.34 -2.40
N LYS A 92 11.12 6.36 -1.07
CA LYS A 92 11.54 7.53 -0.27
C LYS A 92 13.01 7.89 -0.50
N ARG A 93 13.88 6.86 -0.56
CA ARG A 93 15.32 7.01 -0.81
C ARG A 93 15.58 7.65 -2.17
N ILE A 94 14.97 7.14 -3.24
CA ILE A 94 15.13 7.67 -4.59
C ILE A 94 14.58 9.10 -4.68
N LYS A 95 13.45 9.36 -4.04
CA LYS A 95 12.83 10.68 -4.05
C LYS A 95 13.60 11.72 -3.20
N GLY A 96 14.45 11.27 -2.29
CA GLY A 96 15.13 12.14 -1.32
C GLY A 96 14.20 12.67 -0.22
N GLU A 97 13.10 11.96 0.07
CA GLU A 97 12.16 12.32 1.11
C GLU A 97 12.50 11.65 2.44
N LYS A 98 12.41 12.42 3.54
CA LYS A 98 12.45 11.85 4.89
C LYS A 98 11.11 11.20 5.23
N ILE A 99 11.15 10.21 6.11
CA ILE A 99 9.97 9.61 6.72
C ILE A 99 9.42 10.59 7.75
N THR A 100 8.11 10.83 7.69
CA THR A 100 7.38 11.69 8.64
C THR A 100 6.90 10.89 9.84
N SER A 101 6.63 11.54 10.98
CA SER A 101 6.17 10.85 12.20
C SER A 101 4.83 10.11 12.02
N GLY A 102 3.98 10.53 11.08
CA GLY A 102 2.78 9.79 10.73
C GLY A 102 3.09 8.48 10.02
N GLU A 103 4.06 8.51 9.10
CA GLU A 103 4.52 7.32 8.39
C GLU A 103 5.29 6.37 9.32
N GLU A 104 6.06 6.88 10.29
CA GLU A 104 6.77 6.05 11.29
C GLU A 104 5.83 5.13 12.07
N TYR A 105 4.66 5.63 12.46
CA TYR A 105 3.65 4.83 13.17
C TYR A 105 3.14 3.66 12.31
N ASP A 106 2.77 3.93 11.07
CA ASP A 106 2.26 2.90 10.16
C ASP A 106 3.35 1.88 9.80
N LEU A 107 4.60 2.33 9.62
CA LEU A 107 5.75 1.48 9.36
C LEU A 107 6.05 0.54 10.54
N ASP A 108 6.00 1.03 11.78
CA ASP A 108 6.18 0.21 12.98
C ASP A 108 5.11 -0.90 13.08
N ILE A 109 3.86 -0.57 12.76
CA ILE A 109 2.78 -1.57 12.72
C ILE A 109 3.06 -2.61 11.62
N MET A 110 3.39 -2.18 10.41
CA MET A 110 3.68 -3.08 9.29
C MET A 110 4.90 -3.97 9.58
N ASP A 111 5.95 -3.44 10.21
CA ASP A 111 7.13 -4.21 10.62
C ASP A 111 6.78 -5.29 11.66
N LYS A 112 5.99 -4.94 12.67
CA LYS A 112 5.50 -5.91 13.67
C LYS A 112 4.65 -7.00 13.03
N LYS A 113 3.77 -6.64 12.09
CA LYS A 113 2.97 -7.60 11.33
C LYS A 113 3.82 -8.51 10.45
N SER A 114 4.88 -7.98 9.85
CA SER A 114 5.84 -8.79 9.07
C SER A 114 6.50 -9.89 9.92
N LYS A 115 6.65 -9.63 11.22
CA LYS A 115 7.21 -10.56 12.22
C LYS A 115 6.16 -11.46 12.89
N GLY A 116 4.89 -11.38 12.47
CA GLY A 116 3.78 -12.17 13.02
C GLY A 116 3.30 -11.74 14.42
N LEU A 117 3.64 -10.51 14.86
CA LEU A 117 3.22 -9.99 16.16
C LEU A 117 1.77 -9.48 16.12
N SER A 118 0.99 -9.75 17.17
CA SER A 118 -0.38 -9.21 17.32
C SER A 118 -0.34 -7.71 17.59
N THR A 119 -1.07 -6.92 16.79
CA THR A 119 -1.15 -5.45 16.92
C THR A 119 -2.19 -4.99 17.94
N SER A 120 -3.08 -5.90 18.40
CA SER A 120 -4.27 -5.58 19.20
C SER A 120 -4.00 -4.93 20.57
N LEU A 121 -2.85 -5.22 21.19
CA LEU A 121 -2.47 -4.62 22.48
C LEU A 121 -1.89 -3.20 22.33
N PHE A 122 -1.34 -2.88 21.15
CA PHE A 122 -0.68 -1.60 20.88
C PHE A 122 -1.67 -0.54 20.39
N ASP A 123 -2.66 -0.93 19.58
CA ASP A 123 -3.75 -0.04 19.16
C ASP A 123 -4.52 0.54 20.37
N PHE A 124 -4.64 -0.24 21.44
CA PHE A 124 -5.20 0.22 22.72
C PHE A 124 -4.30 1.25 23.41
N SER A 125 -2.99 0.97 23.52
CA SER A 125 -2.02 1.87 24.16
C SER A 125 -1.87 3.21 23.43
N PHE A 126 -1.86 3.19 22.10
CA PHE A 126 -1.71 4.40 21.30
C PHE A 126 -2.99 5.25 21.29
N ASN A 127 -4.18 4.64 21.14
CA ASN A 127 -5.44 5.37 21.25
C ASN A 127 -5.63 5.97 22.65
N TRP A 128 -5.21 5.27 23.71
CA TRP A 128 -5.25 5.81 25.07
C TRP A 128 -4.36 7.05 25.23
N LYS A 129 -3.14 7.05 24.67
CA LYS A 129 -2.25 8.22 24.69
C LYS A 129 -2.77 9.40 23.87
N ARG A 130 -3.49 9.15 22.79
CA ARG A 130 -4.08 10.20 21.93
C ARG A 130 -5.32 10.85 22.55
N ASN A 131 -6.14 10.07 23.25
CA ASN A 131 -7.40 10.52 23.83
C ASN A 131 -7.24 11.17 25.23
N ASN A 132 -6.05 11.09 25.84
CA ASN A 132 -5.74 11.67 27.15
C ASN A 132 -4.67 12.76 27.08
N LYS A 133 -4.59 13.47 25.96
CA LYS A 133 -3.70 14.61 25.74
C LYS A 133 -4.53 15.81 25.30
#